data_AF-A0A4R7K2R4-F1
#
_entry.id   AF-A0A4R7K2R4-F1
#
_cell.length_a   1.000
_cell.length_b   1.000
_cell.length_c   1.000
_cell.angle_alpha   90.00
_cell.angle_beta   90.00
_cell.angle_gamma   90.00
#
_symmetry.space_group_name_H-M   'P 1'
#
loop_
_entity.id
_entity.type
_entity.pdbx_description
1 polymer ?
#
loop_
_entity_poly.entity_id
_entity_poly.type
_entity_poly.pdbx_seq_one_letter_code
_entity_poly.pdbx_strand_id
1 'polypeptide(L)' 'MIKNKKPTKVYSQEVINTQHVFTKDDTVYIKNNTSYKNKDNWSPIKFKWVSIGNVQDNLVLE' A
#
# COMPACT_ATOMS: atom_id res chain seq x y z
N MET A 1 -34.45 -18.72 -0.35
CA MET A 1 -33.26 -18.24 -1.10
C MET A 1 -32.39 -17.44 -0.14
N ILE A 2 -31.33 -18.04 0.38
CA ILE A 2 -30.40 -17.35 1.28
C ILE A 2 -29.52 -16.45 0.41
N LYS A 3 -29.74 -15.13 0.52
CA LYS A 3 -28.89 -14.15 -0.15
C LYS A 3 -27.55 -14.15 0.57
N ASN A 4 -26.55 -14.82 -0.02
CA ASN A 4 -25.16 -14.74 0.43
C ASN A 4 -24.72 -13.28 0.29
N LYS A 5 -24.76 -12.51 1.39
CA LYS A 5 -24.15 -11.18 1.47
C LYS A 5 -22.65 -11.38 1.19
N LYS A 6 -22.19 -10.95 0.02
CA LYS A 6 -20.75 -10.87 -0.27
C LYS A 6 -20.13 -9.94 0.78
N PRO A 7 -19.06 -10.35 1.47
CA PRO A 7 -18.41 -9.46 2.42
C PRO A 7 -17.91 -8.23 1.65
N THR A 8 -18.37 -7.06 2.05
CA THR A 8 -17.82 -5.79 1.59
C THR A 8 -16.36 -5.78 1.98
N LYS A 9 -15.46 -5.96 1.00
CA LYS A 9 -14.01 -5.86 1.24
C LYS A 9 -13.74 -4.42 1.67
N VAL A 10 -13.61 -4.20 2.97
CA VAL A 10 -13.03 -2.97 3.48
C VAL A 10 -11.56 -3.03 3.09
N TYR A 11 -11.19 -2.34 2.02
CA TYR A 11 -9.81 -2.07 1.70
C TYR A 11 -9.31 -1.10 2.76
N SER A 12 -8.88 -1.61 3.91
CA SER A 12 -8.11 -0.85 4.89
C SER A 12 -6.78 -0.50 4.24
N GLN A 13 -6.78 0.52 3.40
CA GLN A 13 -5.58 1.01 2.75
C GLN A 13 -4.85 1.80 3.82
N GLU A 14 -3.92 1.16 4.53
CA GLU A 14 -3.05 1.85 5.48
C GLU A 14 -2.29 2.94 4.72
N VAL A 15 -2.63 4.20 5.00
CA VAL A 15 -1.97 5.35 4.38
C VAL A 15 -0.67 5.59 5.12
N ILE A 16 0.45 5.29 4.45
CA ILE A 16 1.79 5.58 4.97
C ILE A 16 2.16 6.99 4.54
N ASN A 17 2.21 7.92 5.50
CA ASN A 17 2.70 9.28 5.27
C ASN A 17 4.23 9.33 5.44
N THR A 18 4.97 9.44 4.33
CA THR A 18 6.42 9.56 4.32
C THR A 18 6.90 10.50 3.22
N GLN A 19 8.03 11.16 3.45
CA GLN A 19 8.65 12.07 2.48
C GLN A 19 9.60 11.35 1.50
N HIS A 20 10.12 10.18 1.89
CA HIS A 20 11.15 9.49 1.12
C HIS A 20 10.77 8.03 0.94
N VAL A 21 10.64 7.65 -0.33
CA VAL A 21 10.34 6.29 -0.78
C VAL A 21 11.25 5.96 -1.95
N PHE A 22 11.74 4.73 -2.02
CA PHE A 22 12.35 4.19 -3.24
C PHE A 22 11.94 2.74 -3.44
N THR A 23 12.14 2.25 -4.66
CA THR A 23 11.84 0.88 -5.04
C THR A 23 13.08 0.17 -5.56
N LYS A 24 13.24 -1.10 -5.19
CA LYS A 24 14.31 -1.97 -5.67
C LYS A 24 13.83 -3.42 -5.61
N ASP A 25 14.05 -4.17 -6.69
CA ASP A 25 13.72 -5.61 -6.77
C ASP A 25 12.29 -5.93 -6.29
N ASP A 26 11.30 -5.24 -6.85
CA ASP A 26 9.86 -5.30 -6.50
C ASP A 26 9.50 -4.96 -5.04
N THR A 27 10.48 -4.54 -4.24
CA THR A 27 10.29 -4.16 -2.85
C THR A 27 10.25 -2.65 -2.72
N VAL A 28 9.33 -2.14 -1.91
CA VAL A 28 9.23 -0.71 -1.58
C VAL A 28 9.89 -0.46 -0.24
N TYR A 29 10.76 0.53 -0.20
CA TYR A 29 11.48 0.96 1.00
C TYR A 29 11.06 2.36 1.38
N ILE A 30 10.79 2.55 2.68
CA ILE A 30 10.50 3.88 3.23
C ILE A 30 11.62 4.29 4.18
N LYS A 31 11.90 5.58 4.21
CA LYS A 31 12.82 6.15 5.19
C LYS A 31 12.09 6.40 6.50
N ASN A 32 12.63 5.91 7.61
CA ASN A 32 12.01 6.15 8.91
C ASN A 32 12.36 7.56 9.43
N ASN A 33 11.45 8.51 9.25
CA ASN A 33 11.62 9.88 9.70
C ASN A 33 11.54 10.06 11.23
N THR A 34 11.07 9.06 11.98
CA THR A 34 10.94 9.15 13.45
C THR A 34 12.24 8.77 14.18
N SER A 35 13.20 8.18 13.46
CA SER A 35 14.51 7.82 14.03
C SER A 35 15.44 9.03 14.03
N TYR A 36 15.42 9.81 15.13
CA TYR A 36 16.33 10.93 15.33
C TYR A 36 17.82 10.54 15.32
N LYS A 37 18.12 9.25 15.54
CA LYS A 37 19.50 8.74 15.66
C LYS A 37 20.07 8.19 14.35
N ASN A 38 19.26 7.57 13.50
CA ASN A 38 19.72 6.96 12.26
C ASN A 38 18.94 7.51 11.09
N LYS A 39 19.42 8.65 10.58
CA LYS A 39 18.84 9.35 9.44
C LYS A 39 18.92 8.55 8.14
N ASP A 40 19.60 7.41 8.06
CA ASP A 40 19.69 6.59 6.84
C ASP A 40 19.09 5.19 6.99
N ASN A 41 18.23 5.00 7.99
CA ASN A 41 17.49 3.76 8.15
C ASN A 41 16.34 3.66 7.15
N TRP A 42 16.50 2.78 6.18
CA TRP A 42 15.48 2.35 5.24
C TRP A 42 14.89 1.02 5.68
N SER A 43 13.57 0.92 5.64
CA SER A 43 12.85 -0.31 6.00
C SER A 43 11.97 -0.76 4.84
N PRO A 44 11.96 -2.07 4.51
CA PRO A 44 11.02 -2.59 3.54
C PRO A 44 9.60 -2.53 4.10
N ILE A 45 8.63 -2.22 3.26
CA ILE A 45 7.22 -2.27 3.61
C ILE A 45 6.51 -3.36 2.83
N LYS A 46 5.43 -3.87 3.43
CA LYS A 46 4.53 -4.80 2.76
C LYS A 46 3.71 -4.02 1.73
N PHE A 47 4.22 -3.96 0.51
CA PHE A 47 3.56 -3.32 -0.62
C PHE A 47 3.14 -4.37 -1.65
N LYS A 48 1.94 -4.20 -2.21
CA LYS A 48 1.45 -5.05 -3.29
C LYS A 48 1.32 -4.23 -4.55
N TRP A 49 2.12 -4.55 -5.56
CA TRP A 49 1.93 -4.03 -6.91
C TRP A 49 0.61 -4.51 -7.48
N VAL A 50 -0.14 -3.60 -8.10
CA VAL A 50 -1.36 -3.91 -8.81
C VAL A 50 -1.19 -3.43 -10.24
N SER A 51 -1.46 -4.31 -11.20
CA SER A 51 -1.44 -3.95 -12.63
C SER A 51 -2.47 -2.85 -12.90
N ILE A 52 -2.10 -1.86 -13.72
CA ILE A 52 -2.98 -0.75 -14.13
C ILE A 52 -4.29 -1.28 -14.73
N GLY A 53 -4.25 -2.38 -15.49
CA GLY A 53 -5.47 -2.99 -16.05
C GLY A 53 -6.46 -3.44 -14.98
N ASN A 54 -5.95 -3.99 -13.87
CA ASN A 54 -6.79 -4.41 -12.74
C ASN A 54 -7.27 -3.23 -11.88
N VAL A 55 -6.63 -2.07 -11.97
CA VAL A 55 -7.02 -0.86 -11.26
C VAL A 55 -8.22 -0.21 -11.94
N GLN A 56 -8.29 -0.23 -13.27
CA GLN A 56 -9.43 0.32 -14.03
C GLN A 56 -10.76 -0.37 -13.67
N ASP A 57 -10.75 -1.69 -13.45
CA ASP A 57 -11.93 -2.45 -13.03
C ASP A 57 -12.41 -2.10 -11.59
N ASN A 58 -11.51 -1.58 -10.75
CA ASN A 58 -11.80 -1.22 -9.36
C ASN A 58 -11.96 0.30 -9.15
N LEU A 59 -11.69 1.13 -10.17
CA LEU A 59 -11.83 2.58 -10.16
C LEU A 59 -13.19 3.07 -10.64
N VAL A 60 -14.18 2.18 -10.81
CA VAL A 60 -15.58 2.59 -10.98
C VAL A 60 -16.01 3.24 -9.67
N LEU A 61 -15.81 4.56 -9.62
CA LEU A 61 -16.36 5.47 -8.64
C LEU A 61 -17.87 5.23 -8.57
N GLU A 62 -18.36 4.77 -7.41
CA GLU A 62 -19.76 4.99 -7.01
C GLU A 62 -20.01 6.49 -6.78
#